data_AF-A0A7L0TKJ3-F1
#
_entry.id   AF-A0A7L0TKJ3-F1
#
_cell.length_a   1.000
_cell.length_b   1.000
_cell.length_c   1.000
_cell.angle_alpha   90.00
_cell.angle_beta   90.00
_cell.angle_gamma   90.00
#
_symmetry.space_group_name_H-M   'P 1'
#
loop_
_entity.id
_entity.type
_entity.pdbx_description
1 polymer ?
#
loop_
_entity_poly.entity_id
_entity_poly.type
_entity_poly.pdbx_seq_one_letter_code
_entity_poly.pdbx_strand_id
1 'polypeptide(L)'
;REKAARCRRQELFQLRRLRRQVTRWEAELLRRRRLRLAKRRAKDALPRRLGRLRYEDPGPEVQLSHELAESLRRLKPEGSVLRDRFKSLQKRNLIEPRERAKFKRRYRLKYVEKRAFREVT
;
A
#
# COMPACT_ATOMS: atom_id res chain seq x y z
N ARG A 1 -64.55 -10.90 -12.86
CA ARG A 1 -63.96 -9.96 -13.85
C ARG A 1 -63.61 -8.59 -13.23
N GLU A 2 -64.45 -8.01 -12.37
CA GLU A 2 -64.20 -6.71 -11.70
C GLU A 2 -62.95 -6.66 -10.80
N LYS A 3 -62.71 -7.67 -9.96
CA LYS A 3 -61.50 -7.72 -9.10
C LYS A 3 -60.20 -7.53 -9.91
N ALA A 4 -60.10 -8.18 -11.07
CA ALA A 4 -58.93 -8.07 -11.94
C ALA A 4 -58.77 -6.68 -12.58
N ALA A 5 -59.87 -5.98 -12.86
CA ALA A 5 -59.82 -4.59 -13.33
C ALA A 5 -59.37 -3.63 -12.21
N ARG A 6 -59.81 -3.87 -10.97
CA ARG A 6 -59.41 -3.09 -9.79
C ARG A 6 -57.92 -3.27 -9.45
N CYS A 7 -57.40 -4.49 -9.52
CA CYS A 7 -55.96 -4.77 -9.35
C CYS A 7 -55.11 -4.07 -10.44
N ARG A 8 -55.50 -4.19 -11.72
CA ARG A 8 -54.83 -3.49 -12.83
C ARG A 8 -54.78 -1.97 -12.64
N ARG A 9 -55.86 -1.38 -12.13
CA ARG A 9 -55.90 0.05 -11.81
C ARG A 9 -54.95 0.40 -10.66
N GLN A 10 -54.83 -0.45 -9.63
CA GLN A 10 -53.86 -0.30 -8.54
C GLN A 10 -52.40 -0.42 -9.01
N GLU A 11 -52.10 -1.35 -9.91
CA GLU A 11 -50.77 -1.54 -10.51
C GLU A 11 -50.29 -0.27 -11.25
N LEU A 12 -51.20 0.41 -11.97
CA LEU A 12 -50.92 1.72 -12.60
C LEU A 12 -50.53 2.80 -11.59
N PHE A 13 -51.10 2.80 -10.39
CA PHE A 13 -50.69 3.73 -9.33
C PHE A 13 -49.34 3.35 -8.72
N GLN A 14 -49.02 2.05 -8.64
CA GLN A 14 -47.71 1.57 -8.16
C GLN A 14 -46.57 1.90 -9.13
N LEU A 15 -46.83 1.93 -10.45
CA LEU A 15 -45.85 2.30 -11.48
C LEU A 15 -45.13 3.64 -11.22
N ARG A 16 -45.86 4.66 -10.73
CA ARG A 16 -45.26 5.97 -10.37
C ARG A 16 -44.29 5.85 -9.19
N ARG A 17 -44.63 5.04 -8.18
CA ARG A 17 -43.76 4.77 -7.03
C ARG A 17 -42.53 3.99 -7.46
N LEU A 18 -42.70 2.93 -8.27
CA LEU A 18 -41.62 2.12 -8.80
C LEU A 18 -40.66 2.95 -9.64
N ARG A 19 -41.16 3.82 -10.53
CA ARG A 19 -40.32 4.73 -11.33
C ARG A 19 -39.47 5.65 -10.45
N ARG A 20 -40.04 6.20 -9.37
CA ARG A 20 -39.28 7.02 -8.39
C ARG A 20 -38.26 6.20 -7.61
N GLN A 21 -38.51 4.93 -7.33
CA GLN A 21 -37.55 4.05 -6.68
C GLN A 21 -36.39 3.71 -7.62
N VAL A 22 -36.70 3.36 -8.86
CA VAL A 22 -35.69 3.08 -9.90
C VAL A 22 -34.77 4.28 -10.10
N THR A 23 -35.32 5.50 -10.26
CA THR A 23 -34.48 6.70 -10.45
C THR A 23 -33.57 6.99 -9.26
N ARG A 24 -34.07 6.78 -8.02
CA ARG A 24 -33.26 6.90 -6.81
C ARG A 24 -32.13 5.87 -6.77
N TRP A 25 -32.43 4.61 -7.10
CA TRP A 25 -31.44 3.53 -7.16
C TRP A 25 -30.39 3.78 -8.24
N GLU A 26 -30.78 4.24 -9.42
CA GLU A 26 -29.87 4.61 -10.50
C GLU A 26 -28.93 5.74 -10.08
N ALA A 27 -29.47 6.80 -9.44
CA ALA A 27 -28.67 7.90 -8.92
C ALA A 27 -27.65 7.42 -7.86
N GLU A 28 -28.08 6.54 -6.97
CA GLU A 28 -27.19 5.96 -5.95
C GLU A 28 -26.12 5.05 -6.58
N LEU A 29 -26.49 4.23 -7.56
CA LEU A 29 -25.56 3.36 -8.28
C LEU A 29 -24.50 4.17 -9.02
N LEU A 30 -24.89 5.27 -9.69
CA LEU A 30 -23.99 6.20 -10.34
C LEU A 30 -23.04 6.84 -9.33
N ARG A 31 -23.54 7.30 -8.18
CA ARG A 31 -22.71 7.82 -7.09
C ARG A 31 -21.68 6.78 -6.61
N ARG A 32 -22.12 5.55 -6.32
CA ARG A 32 -21.25 4.45 -5.90
C ARG A 32 -20.22 4.10 -6.97
N ARG A 33 -20.58 4.14 -8.27
CA ARG A 33 -19.65 3.92 -9.39
C ARG A 33 -18.59 5.02 -9.45
N ARG A 34 -18.98 6.29 -9.34
CA ARG A 34 -18.04 7.43 -9.32
C ARG A 34 -17.05 7.32 -8.16
N LEU A 35 -17.53 7.03 -6.95
CA LEU A 35 -16.67 6.83 -5.77
C LEU A 35 -15.69 5.66 -5.95
N ARG A 36 -16.16 4.53 -6.50
CA ARG A 36 -15.29 3.37 -6.79
C ARG A 36 -14.20 3.73 -7.81
N LEU A 37 -14.55 4.44 -8.87
CA LEU A 37 -13.58 4.87 -9.89
C LEU A 37 -12.57 5.86 -9.33
N ALA A 38 -13.01 6.84 -8.53
CA ALA A 38 -12.11 7.79 -7.87
C ALA A 38 -11.13 7.07 -6.93
N LYS A 39 -11.63 6.13 -6.12
CA LYS A 39 -10.80 5.30 -5.24
C LYS A 39 -9.81 4.42 -6.02
N ARG A 40 -10.21 3.89 -7.19
CA ARG A 40 -9.31 3.10 -8.04
C ARG A 40 -8.18 3.97 -8.61
N ARG A 41 -8.53 5.13 -9.17
CA ARG A 41 -7.55 6.10 -9.69
C ARG A 41 -6.55 6.54 -8.61
N ALA A 42 -7.03 6.86 -7.41
CA ALA A 42 -6.17 7.23 -6.29
C ALA A 42 -5.21 6.08 -5.89
N LYS A 43 -5.67 4.83 -5.94
CA LYS A 43 -4.83 3.66 -5.66
C LYS A 43 -3.82 3.36 -6.76
N ASP A 44 -4.17 3.58 -8.02
CA ASP A 44 -3.29 3.33 -9.16
C ASP A 44 -2.08 4.28 -9.17
N ALA A 45 -2.21 5.48 -8.59
CA ALA A 45 -1.11 6.43 -8.42
C ALA A 45 -0.12 6.04 -7.30
N LEU A 46 -0.55 5.19 -6.35
CA LEU A 46 0.24 4.78 -5.20
C LEU A 46 1.03 3.50 -5.50
N PRO A 47 2.24 3.33 -4.92
CA PRO A 47 2.97 2.09 -5.02
C PRO A 47 2.15 0.93 -4.42
N ARG A 48 2.18 -0.22 -5.09
CA ARG A 48 1.43 -1.40 -4.68
C ARG A 48 2.20 -2.15 -3.60
N ARG A 49 1.47 -2.82 -2.73
CA ARG A 49 2.05 -3.70 -1.71
C ARG A 49 2.26 -5.08 -2.32
N LEU A 50 3.52 -5.47 -2.53
CA LEU A 50 3.90 -6.78 -3.03
C LEU A 50 4.04 -7.83 -1.93
N GLY A 51 4.61 -7.43 -0.78
CA GLY A 51 4.90 -8.33 0.34
C GLY A 51 4.31 -7.87 1.67
N ARG A 52 4.86 -8.40 2.76
CA ARG A 52 4.44 -8.03 4.12
C ARG A 52 4.70 -6.55 4.41
N LEU A 53 5.81 -6.00 3.95
CA LEU A 53 6.17 -4.61 4.22
C LEU A 53 5.55 -3.68 3.17
N ARG A 54 5.23 -2.45 3.59
CA ARG A 54 4.81 -1.38 2.68
C ARG A 54 6.05 -0.68 2.14
N TYR A 55 5.92 -0.08 0.96
CA TYR A 55 6.97 0.79 0.45
C TYR A 55 7.01 2.07 1.30
N GLU A 56 8.22 2.47 1.66
CA GLU A 56 8.52 3.71 2.37
C GLU A 56 9.39 4.56 1.46
N ASP A 57 8.91 5.78 1.18
CA ASP A 57 9.69 6.75 0.42
C ASP A 57 10.98 7.10 1.16
N PRO A 58 12.12 7.24 0.44
CA PRO A 58 13.34 7.74 1.04
C PRO A 58 13.10 9.14 1.59
N GLY A 59 13.69 9.43 2.75
CA GLY A 59 13.68 10.78 3.32
C GLY A 59 14.43 11.78 2.43
N PRO A 60 14.20 13.09 2.61
CA PRO A 60 14.91 14.11 1.87
C PRO A 60 16.40 14.09 2.22
N GLU A 61 17.26 14.09 1.20
CA GLU A 61 18.71 14.22 1.34
C GLU A 61 19.06 15.70 1.20
N VAL A 62 19.11 16.40 2.32
CA VAL A 62 19.31 17.86 2.38
C VAL A 62 20.48 18.21 3.30
N GLN A 63 21.23 19.25 2.92
CA GLN A 63 22.27 19.82 3.76
C GLN A 63 21.68 20.84 4.72
N LEU A 64 22.22 20.90 5.93
CA LEU A 64 21.84 21.91 6.91
C LEU A 64 22.54 23.25 6.61
N SER A 65 22.02 24.34 7.16
CA SER A 65 22.52 25.71 6.94
C SER A 65 24.00 25.92 7.24
N HIS A 66 24.55 25.17 8.19
CA HIS A 66 25.97 25.23 8.58
C HIS A 66 26.86 24.24 7.80
N GLU A 67 26.27 23.29 7.08
CA GLU A 67 26.98 22.30 6.25
C GLU A 67 27.08 22.74 4.78
N LEU A 68 26.32 23.77 4.41
CA LEU A 68 26.31 24.37 3.08
C LEU A 68 27.70 24.89 2.71
N ALA A 69 28.29 24.30 1.67
CA ALA A 69 29.58 24.72 1.16
C ALA A 69 29.46 26.03 0.35
N GLU A 70 30.38 26.96 0.59
CA GLU A 70 30.49 28.23 -0.15
C GLU A 70 30.85 28.03 -1.64
N SER A 71 31.40 26.87 -2.01
CA SER A 71 31.87 26.56 -3.36
C SER A 71 31.60 25.09 -3.72
N LEU A 72 31.24 24.86 -4.99
CA LEU A 72 30.98 23.52 -5.54
C LEU A 72 32.18 22.57 -5.43
N ARG A 73 33.42 23.08 -5.38
CA ARG A 73 34.61 22.23 -5.20
C ARG A 73 34.74 21.66 -3.79
N ARG A 74 34.17 22.35 -2.80
CA ARG A 74 34.14 21.92 -1.39
C ARG A 74 32.87 21.17 -1.04
N LEU A 75 31.90 21.14 -1.95
CA LEU A 75 30.62 20.47 -1.76
C LEU A 75 30.83 18.96 -1.68
N LYS A 76 30.43 18.37 -0.56
CA LYS A 76 30.35 16.91 -0.44
C LYS A 76 29.07 16.45 -1.13
N PRO A 77 29.12 15.47 -2.03
CA PRO A 77 27.92 14.91 -2.62
C PRO A 77 27.11 14.20 -1.54
N GLU A 78 25.83 14.51 -1.47
CA GLU A 78 24.89 13.84 -0.57
C GLU A 78 24.29 12.60 -1.22
N GLY A 79 23.89 11.65 -0.40
CA GLY A 79 23.09 10.53 -0.84
C GLY A 79 23.84 9.36 -1.47
N SER A 80 23.08 8.38 -1.92
CA SER A 80 23.63 7.19 -2.58
C SER A 80 22.78 6.78 -3.78
N VAL A 81 23.37 6.89 -4.97
CA VAL A 81 22.73 6.50 -6.24
C VAL A 81 22.20 5.07 -6.18
N LEU A 82 22.94 4.15 -5.56
CA LEU A 82 22.49 2.76 -5.41
C LEU A 82 21.21 2.64 -4.58
N ARG A 83 21.11 3.42 -3.49
CA ARG A 83 19.93 3.46 -2.64
C ARG A 83 18.74 4.03 -3.39
N ASP A 84 18.93 5.08 -4.17
CA ASP A 84 17.87 5.70 -4.97
C ASP A 84 17.36 4.77 -6.05
N ARG A 85 18.27 4.09 -6.76
CA ARG A 85 17.90 3.09 -7.77
C ARG A 85 17.15 1.93 -7.13
N PHE A 86 17.58 1.45 -5.97
CA PHE A 86 16.88 0.40 -5.24
C PHE A 86 15.46 0.83 -4.81
N LYS A 87 15.31 2.04 -4.24
CA LYS A 87 14.00 2.60 -3.87
C LYS A 87 13.11 2.86 -5.09
N SER A 88 13.68 3.29 -6.21
CA SER A 88 12.96 3.43 -7.49
C SER A 88 12.45 2.09 -8.02
N LEU A 89 13.22 1.01 -7.91
CA LEU A 89 12.77 -0.34 -8.27
C LEU A 89 11.62 -0.81 -7.37
N GLN A 90 11.66 -0.48 -6.08
CA GLN A 90 10.55 -0.76 -5.15
C GLN A 90 9.30 0.05 -5.48
N LYS A 91 9.44 1.36 -5.74
CA LYS A 91 8.32 2.25 -6.11
C LYS A 91 7.61 1.80 -7.39
N ARG A 92 8.38 1.27 -8.35
CA ARG A 92 7.87 0.67 -9.60
C ARG A 92 7.25 -0.71 -9.41
N ASN A 93 7.24 -1.26 -8.20
CA ASN A 93 6.77 -2.61 -7.89
C ASN A 93 7.53 -3.71 -8.65
N LEU A 94 8.82 -3.50 -8.95
CA LEU A 94 9.67 -4.53 -9.56
C LEU A 94 10.37 -5.39 -8.48
N ILE A 95 10.68 -4.77 -7.35
CA ILE A 95 11.27 -5.43 -6.18
C ILE A 95 10.37 -5.15 -4.97
N GLU A 96 10.13 -6.14 -4.13
CA GLU A 96 9.39 -5.93 -2.88
C GLU A 96 10.24 -5.21 -1.81
N PRO A 97 9.62 -4.34 -0.99
CA PRO A 97 10.23 -3.88 0.25
C PRO A 97 10.51 -5.06 1.19
N ARG A 98 11.77 -5.26 1.55
CA ARG A 98 12.23 -6.34 2.44
C ARG A 98 13.28 -5.84 3.42
N GLU A 99 13.25 -6.37 4.63
CA GLU A 99 14.32 -6.20 5.60
C GLU A 99 15.37 -7.29 5.43
N ARG A 100 16.63 -6.96 5.72
CA ARG A 100 17.71 -7.96 5.71
C ARG A 100 17.42 -9.02 6.77
N ALA A 101 17.36 -10.28 6.35
CA ALA A 101 17.21 -11.40 7.27
C ALA A 101 18.39 -11.41 8.25
N LYS A 102 18.08 -11.35 9.55
CA LYS A 102 19.08 -11.45 10.61
C LYS A 102 19.31 -12.92 10.91
N PHE A 103 20.56 -13.37 10.84
CA PHE A 103 20.95 -14.69 11.28
C PHE A 103 20.95 -14.74 12.81
N LYS A 104 19.80 -15.07 13.40
CA LYS A 104 19.66 -15.28 14.84
C LYS A 104 19.35 -16.75 15.10
N ARG A 105 20.14 -17.37 15.97
CA ARG A 105 19.86 -18.74 16.42
C ARG A 105 18.63 -18.72 17.33
N ARG A 106 17.71 -19.66 17.12
CA ARG A 106 16.53 -19.85 17.99
C ARG A 106 16.93 -20.31 19.39
N TYR A 107 17.98 -21.13 19.48
CA TYR A 107 18.47 -21.72 20.73
C TYR A 107 19.89 -21.27 21.05
N ARG A 108 20.20 -21.20 22.35
CA ARG A 108 21.55 -20.89 22.84
C ARG A 108 22.51 -22.01 22.45
N LEU A 109 23.65 -21.64 21.87
CA LEU A 109 24.73 -22.60 21.64
C LEU A 109 25.29 -23.03 23.00
N LYS A 110 25.26 -24.34 23.26
CA LYS A 110 25.92 -24.93 24.43
C LYS A 110 27.39 -25.15 24.07
N TYR A 111 28.29 -24.47 24.77
CA TYR A 111 29.71 -24.74 24.69
C TYR A 111 30.01 -25.91 25.63
N VAL A 112 30.72 -26.90 25.13
CA VAL A 112 31.19 -28.06 25.90
C VAL A 112 32.68 -28.18 25.63
N GLU A 113 33.46 -28.34 26.69
CA GLU A 113 34.89 -28.60 26.57
C GLU A 113 35.14 -29.97 25.95
N LYS A 114 36.15 -30.05 25.09
CA LYS A 114 36.55 -31.35 24.53
C LYS A 114 37.12 -32.22 25.65
N ARG A 115 36.78 -33.52 25.63
CA ARG A 115 37.20 -34.49 26.67
C ARG A 115 38.72 -34.50 26.91
N ALA A 116 39.50 -34.44 25.83
CA ALA A 116 40.96 -34.41 25.88
C ALA A 116 41.56 -33.24 26.69
N PHE A 117 40.84 -32.11 26.84
CA PHE A 117 41.31 -30.97 27.63
C PHE A 117 40.89 -31.09 29.10
N ARG A 118 39.73 -31.70 29.36
CA ARG A 118 39.21 -31.93 30.72
C ARG A 118 40.06 -32.90 31.53
N GLU A 119 40.75 -33.84 30.89
CA GLU A 119 41.60 -34.83 31.56
C GLU A 119 42.98 -34.30 31.95
N VAL A 120 43.40 -33.16 31.38
CA VAL A 120 44.73 -32.56 31.58
C VAL A 120 44.71 -31.46 32.68
N THR A 121 43.53 -31.07 33.16
CA THR A 121 43.31 -29.98 34.13
C THR A 121 42.74 -30.54 35.42
#